data_AF-A0A0R3PZW9-F1
#
_entry.id   AF-A0A0R3PZW9-F1
#
_cell.length_a   1.000
_cell.length_b   1.000
_cell.length_c   1.000
_cell.angle_alpha   90.00
_cell.angle_beta   90.00
_cell.angle_gamma   90.00
#
_symmetry.space_group_name_H-M   'P 1'
#
loop_
_entity.id
_entity.type
_entity.pdbx_description
1 polymer ?
#
loop_
_entity_poly.entity_id
_entity_poly.type
_entity_poly.pdbx_seq_one_letter_code
_entity_poly.pdbx_strand_id
1 'polypeptide(L)'
;MKKFSENNPLKGYIIMEYLDNLKTVHIYENITAGSMKQILRAIAVLEAMSLDFSPQGKNDFIDKPFTGIYGVAYNNETFGNLMKVLRTLKGDNLSNKLHLLEKALPYLVDLEWADRLPEEMGVRKQKKHCFIRIARKELPQMLQTAHFGCPAFDLVRVMCACLSGKDRQEQWEELLDEFYGYLKEECGNRDMPYTLKQLKESYRRFFPLGGLMIMPMIGPLFDIICKSGDKEQNQKRFEVVMEKTVCLLDDILYFHNRNMEQKRREITD
;
A
#
# COMPACT_ATOMS: atom_id res chain seq x y z
N MET A 1 13.30 -13.34 -26.58
CA MET A 1 11.93 -13.85 -26.36
C MET A 1 11.44 -14.51 -27.64
N LYS A 2 10.81 -15.69 -27.58
CA LYS A 2 10.18 -16.31 -28.77
C LYS A 2 9.03 -15.42 -29.27
N LYS A 3 8.92 -15.21 -30.58
CA LYS A 3 7.77 -14.52 -31.19
C LYS A 3 6.50 -15.36 -31.01
N PHE A 4 5.38 -14.70 -30.72
CA PHE A 4 4.08 -15.36 -30.64
C PHE A 4 3.65 -15.88 -32.03
N SER A 5 3.30 -17.16 -32.12
CA SER A 5 2.65 -17.78 -33.28
C SER A 5 1.12 -17.83 -33.10
N GLU A 6 0.37 -17.92 -34.20
CA GLU A 6 -1.11 -18.05 -34.17
C GLU A 6 -1.56 -19.25 -33.30
N ASN A 7 -0.84 -20.37 -33.43
CA ASN A 7 -0.88 -21.47 -32.47
C ASN A 7 -0.01 -21.12 -31.27
N ASN A 8 -0.62 -20.57 -30.22
CA ASN A 8 0.05 -20.36 -28.93
C ASN A 8 -0.45 -21.41 -27.91
N PRO A 9 0.20 -22.58 -27.83
CA PRO A 9 -0.19 -23.67 -26.93
C PRO A 9 -0.03 -23.33 -25.44
N LEU A 10 0.52 -22.15 -25.10
CA LEU A 10 0.66 -21.64 -23.74
C LEU A 10 -0.45 -20.64 -23.35
N LYS A 11 -1.49 -20.48 -24.18
CA LYS A 11 -2.64 -19.62 -23.82
C LYS A 11 -3.48 -20.31 -22.74
N GLY A 12 -3.28 -19.88 -21.49
CA GLY A 12 -4.25 -20.10 -20.42
C GLY A 12 -5.34 -19.03 -20.47
N TYR A 13 -6.60 -19.44 -20.36
CA TYR A 13 -7.73 -18.53 -20.20
C TYR A 13 -8.26 -18.67 -18.78
N ILE A 14 -8.41 -17.56 -18.08
CA ILE A 14 -9.15 -17.50 -16.82
C ILE A 14 -10.51 -16.88 -17.16
N ILE A 15 -11.56 -17.69 -17.04
CA ILE A 15 -12.95 -17.23 -17.19
C ILE A 15 -13.50 -17.06 -15.78
N MET A 16 -14.03 -15.88 -15.49
CA MET A 16 -14.51 -15.49 -14.16
C MET A 16 -15.89 -14.87 -14.30
N GLU A 17 -16.64 -14.81 -13.21
CA GLU A 17 -17.90 -14.09 -13.15
C GLU A 17 -17.71 -12.63 -13.57
N TYR A 18 -18.62 -12.13 -14.41
CA TYR A 18 -18.69 -10.71 -14.75
C TYR A 18 -19.57 -9.99 -13.73
N LEU A 19 -19.00 -8.99 -13.07
CA LEU A 19 -19.70 -8.15 -12.11
C LEU A 19 -19.97 -6.80 -12.78
N ASP A 20 -21.24 -6.54 -13.12
CA ASP A 20 -21.70 -5.39 -13.88
C ASP A 20 -21.86 -4.10 -13.04
N ASN A 21 -21.87 -4.24 -11.71
CA ASN A 21 -22.12 -3.18 -10.74
C ASN A 21 -20.84 -2.69 -10.03
N LEU A 22 -19.69 -2.79 -10.69
CA LEU A 22 -18.40 -2.34 -10.14
C LEU A 22 -18.07 -0.91 -10.53
N LYS A 23 -17.90 -0.04 -9.53
CA LYS A 23 -17.28 1.28 -9.72
C LYS A 23 -15.78 1.17 -9.50
N THR A 24 -14.99 1.41 -10.55
CA THR A 24 -13.55 1.60 -10.38
C THR A 24 -13.30 2.94 -9.68
N VAL A 25 -12.59 2.90 -8.56
CA VAL A 25 -12.09 4.12 -7.89
C VAL A 25 -10.67 4.36 -8.37
N HIS A 26 -10.44 5.51 -9.00
CA HIS A 26 -9.10 5.90 -9.39
C HIS A 26 -8.37 6.54 -8.20
N ILE A 27 -7.06 6.37 -8.12
CA ILE A 27 -6.20 6.95 -7.07
C ILE A 27 -6.19 8.50 -7.05
N TYR A 28 -6.61 9.16 -8.15
CA TYR A 28 -6.87 10.60 -8.20
C TYR A 28 -8.30 10.97 -7.74
N GLU A 29 -9.06 10.00 -7.25
CA GLU A 29 -10.33 10.19 -6.57
C GLU A 29 -10.14 9.86 -5.09
N ASN A 30 -10.71 10.68 -4.22
CA ASN A 30 -10.74 10.39 -2.79
C ASN A 30 -12.09 9.79 -2.43
N ILE A 31 -12.06 8.76 -1.58
CA ILE A 31 -13.26 8.23 -0.95
C ILE A 31 -13.42 8.84 0.44
N THR A 32 -14.64 8.82 0.95
CA THR A 32 -14.91 9.26 2.33
C THR A 32 -14.34 8.26 3.34
N ALA A 33 -14.08 8.72 4.56
CA ALA A 33 -13.73 7.83 5.68
C ALA A 33 -14.80 6.75 5.93
N GLY A 34 -16.09 7.04 5.76
CA GLY A 34 -17.16 6.06 5.85
C GLY A 34 -17.06 4.95 4.79
N SER A 35 -16.72 5.31 3.55
CA SER A 35 -16.42 4.32 2.50
C SER A 35 -15.16 3.53 2.81
N MET A 36 -14.14 4.16 3.41
CA MET A 36 -12.92 3.46 3.84
C MET A 36 -13.22 2.39 4.89
N LYS A 37 -14.08 2.66 5.89
CA LYS A 37 -14.50 1.67 6.90
C LYS A 37 -15.04 0.38 6.26
N GLN A 38 -15.77 0.48 5.15
CA GLN A 38 -16.26 -0.69 4.41
C GLN A 38 -15.14 -1.52 3.76
N ILE A 39 -14.11 -0.85 3.25
CA ILE A 39 -12.92 -1.53 2.68
C ILE A 39 -12.12 -2.19 3.80
N LEU A 40 -11.93 -1.48 4.91
CA LEU A 40 -11.25 -2.02 6.10
C LEU A 40 -11.95 -3.28 6.64
N ARG A 41 -13.29 -3.29 6.67
CA ARG A 41 -14.04 -4.50 7.04
C ARG A 41 -13.77 -5.66 6.08
N ALA A 42 -13.71 -5.41 4.77
CA ALA A 42 -13.38 -6.46 3.80
C ALA A 42 -11.94 -6.98 4.00
N ILE A 43 -10.97 -6.11 4.29
CA ILE A 43 -9.60 -6.51 4.62
C ILE A 43 -9.59 -7.37 5.89
N ALA A 44 -10.35 -6.97 6.92
CA ALA A 44 -10.46 -7.71 8.18
C ALA A 44 -11.01 -9.13 7.97
N VAL A 45 -12.06 -9.29 7.15
CA VAL A 45 -12.59 -10.61 6.76
C VAL A 45 -11.50 -11.46 6.11
N LEU A 46 -10.79 -10.91 5.13
CA LEU A 46 -9.74 -11.63 4.40
C LEU A 46 -8.56 -12.02 5.30
N GLU A 47 -8.20 -11.15 6.23
CA GLU A 47 -7.15 -11.41 7.22
C GLU A 47 -7.57 -12.49 8.22
N ALA A 48 -8.82 -12.44 8.71
CA ALA A 48 -9.38 -13.48 9.57
C ALA A 48 -9.47 -14.84 8.85
N MET A 49 -9.91 -14.88 7.59
CA MET A 49 -9.91 -16.10 6.76
C MET A 49 -8.50 -16.67 6.56
N SER A 50 -7.48 -15.82 6.59
CA SER A 50 -6.10 -16.29 6.42
C SER A 50 -5.56 -17.11 7.60
N LEU A 51 -6.22 -17.02 8.76
CA LEU A 51 -5.89 -17.81 9.94
C LEU A 51 -6.14 -19.31 9.71
N ASP A 52 -7.03 -19.66 8.78
CA ASP A 52 -7.43 -21.04 8.50
C ASP A 52 -6.46 -21.76 7.53
N PHE A 53 -5.45 -21.07 7.02
CA PHE A 53 -4.42 -21.69 6.17
C PHE A 53 -3.54 -22.65 6.98
N SER A 54 -3.41 -23.89 6.50
CA SER A 54 -2.46 -24.86 7.04
C SER A 54 -1.01 -24.39 6.86
N PRO A 55 -0.06 -24.85 7.69
CA PRO A 55 1.36 -24.52 7.50
C PRO A 55 1.88 -24.83 6.09
N GLN A 56 1.47 -25.97 5.51
CA GLN A 56 1.82 -26.32 4.13
C GLN A 56 1.22 -25.33 3.14
N GLY A 57 -0.05 -24.95 3.30
CA GLY A 57 -0.70 -23.98 2.41
C GLY A 57 -0.10 -22.58 2.49
N LYS A 58 0.59 -22.23 3.58
CA LYS A 58 1.35 -20.97 3.68
C LYS A 58 2.66 -21.00 2.88
N ASN A 59 3.27 -22.18 2.73
CA ASN A 59 4.52 -22.34 1.98
C ASN A 59 4.35 -22.21 0.46
N ASP A 60 3.11 -22.32 -0.04
CA ASP A 60 2.79 -22.08 -1.45
C ASP A 60 2.87 -20.58 -1.83
N PHE A 61 2.97 -19.69 -0.83
CA PHE A 61 3.15 -18.27 -1.03
C PHE A 61 4.62 -17.88 -0.98
N ILE A 62 4.96 -16.77 -1.63
CA ILE A 62 6.30 -16.20 -1.58
C ILE A 62 6.59 -15.74 -0.14
N ASP A 63 7.65 -16.32 0.45
CA ASP A 63 8.10 -16.04 1.82
C ASP A 63 8.67 -14.63 1.99
N LYS A 64 9.34 -14.12 0.95
CA LYS A 64 9.99 -12.81 0.92
C LYS A 64 9.42 -11.90 -0.16
N PRO A 65 8.18 -11.40 0.01
CA PRO A 65 7.50 -10.63 -1.01
C PRO A 65 8.19 -9.29 -1.32
N PHE A 66 8.83 -8.66 -0.32
CA PHE A 66 9.50 -7.36 -0.49
C PHE A 66 10.77 -7.48 -1.32
N THR A 67 11.68 -8.38 -0.96
CA THR A 67 12.88 -8.60 -1.77
C THR A 67 12.57 -9.34 -3.09
N GLY A 68 11.56 -10.21 -3.10
CA GLY A 68 11.17 -11.02 -4.27
C GLY A 68 10.36 -10.24 -5.32
N ILE A 69 9.06 -10.03 -5.08
CA ILE A 69 8.18 -9.36 -6.06
C ILE A 69 8.50 -7.86 -6.12
N TYR A 70 8.54 -7.21 -4.97
CA TYR A 70 8.66 -5.76 -4.93
C TYR A 70 10.07 -5.27 -5.26
N GLY A 71 11.12 -6.05 -4.97
CA GLY A 71 12.50 -5.69 -5.32
C GLY A 71 12.72 -5.56 -6.83
N VAL A 72 11.99 -6.32 -7.64
CA VAL A 72 12.01 -6.19 -9.10
C VAL A 72 11.36 -4.88 -9.54
N ALA A 73 10.24 -4.50 -8.91
CA ALA A 73 9.46 -3.32 -9.26
C ALA A 73 9.98 -2.00 -8.66
N TYR A 74 10.63 -2.07 -7.49
CA TYR A 74 11.07 -0.91 -6.71
C TYR A 74 12.59 -0.92 -6.57
N ASN A 75 13.25 -0.64 -7.70
CA ASN A 75 14.70 -0.57 -7.82
C ASN A 75 15.18 0.89 -8.01
N ASN A 76 16.50 1.08 -8.03
CA ASN A 76 17.12 2.40 -8.18
C ASN A 76 16.69 3.14 -9.45
N GLU A 77 16.44 2.42 -10.55
CA GLU A 77 15.95 3.03 -11.79
C GLU A 77 14.53 3.61 -11.60
N THR A 78 13.64 2.83 -10.98
CA THR A 78 12.26 3.25 -10.68
C THR A 78 12.25 4.49 -9.78
N PHE A 79 13.05 4.49 -8.72
CA PHE A 79 13.17 5.66 -7.84
C PHE A 79 13.84 6.85 -8.51
N GLY A 80 14.85 6.62 -9.35
CA GLY A 80 15.48 7.68 -10.15
C GLY A 80 14.48 8.34 -11.10
N ASN A 81 13.63 7.56 -11.76
CA ASN A 81 12.58 8.07 -12.63
C ASN A 81 11.48 8.79 -11.84
N LEU A 82 11.08 8.25 -10.68
CA LEU A 82 10.16 8.93 -9.77
C LEU A 82 10.69 10.32 -9.38
N MET A 83 11.95 10.44 -8.95
CA MET A 83 12.55 11.71 -8.56
C MET A 83 12.59 12.71 -9.73
N LYS A 84 12.85 12.24 -10.96
CA LYS A 84 12.77 13.09 -12.16
C LYS A 84 11.35 13.64 -12.34
N VAL A 85 10.32 12.78 -12.28
CA VAL A 85 8.92 13.18 -12.41
C VAL A 85 8.54 14.19 -11.32
N LEU A 86 8.83 13.90 -10.05
CA LEU A 86 8.49 14.77 -8.94
C LEU A 86 9.15 16.16 -9.06
N ARG A 87 10.39 16.24 -9.56
CA ARG A 87 11.08 17.52 -9.80
C ARG A 87 10.45 18.36 -10.92
N THR A 88 9.69 17.76 -11.83
CA THR A 88 8.93 18.52 -12.84
C THR A 88 7.69 19.19 -12.26
N LEU A 89 7.20 18.73 -11.11
CA LEU A 89 6.05 19.32 -10.43
C LEU A 89 6.49 20.64 -9.79
N LYS A 90 5.76 21.72 -10.09
CA LYS A 90 6.07 23.06 -9.57
C LYS A 90 5.42 23.26 -8.19
N GLY A 91 6.18 23.81 -7.24
CA GLY A 91 5.69 24.27 -5.93
C GLY A 91 6.83 24.51 -4.95
N ASP A 92 6.85 25.69 -4.32
CA ASP A 92 7.98 26.14 -3.47
C ASP A 92 8.23 25.21 -2.26
N ASN A 93 7.17 24.61 -1.71
CA ASN A 93 7.25 23.64 -0.61
C ASN A 93 7.72 22.24 -1.06
N LEU A 94 7.64 21.92 -2.36
CA LEU A 94 7.94 20.58 -2.86
C LEU A 94 9.46 20.36 -2.97
N SER A 95 10.21 21.35 -3.45
CA SER A 95 11.66 21.23 -3.64
C SER A 95 12.41 20.85 -2.35
N ASN A 96 12.05 21.47 -1.23
CA ASN A 96 12.64 21.16 0.08
C ASN A 96 12.29 19.74 0.53
N LYS A 97 11.03 19.30 0.37
CA LYS A 97 10.61 17.94 0.70
C LYS A 97 11.31 16.89 -0.16
N LEU A 98 11.49 17.15 -1.45
CA LEU A 98 12.20 16.25 -2.36
C LEU A 98 13.68 16.12 -2.00
N HIS A 99 14.33 17.21 -1.59
CA HIS A 99 15.71 17.17 -1.09
C HIS A 99 15.83 16.34 0.20
N LEU A 100 14.88 16.49 1.13
CA LEU A 100 14.84 15.67 2.35
C LEU A 100 14.57 14.20 2.03
N LEU A 101 13.64 13.92 1.11
CA LEU A 101 13.35 12.57 0.65
C LEU A 101 14.60 11.92 0.04
N GLU A 102 15.32 12.62 -0.82
CA GLU A 102 16.54 12.11 -1.47
C GLU A 102 17.61 11.70 -0.46
N LYS A 103 17.77 12.48 0.62
CA LYS A 103 18.66 12.12 1.74
C LYS A 103 18.18 10.91 2.52
N ALA A 104 16.85 10.74 2.66
CA ALA A 104 16.24 9.64 3.38
C ALA A 104 16.16 8.35 2.55
N LEU A 105 16.15 8.42 1.22
CA LEU A 105 15.94 7.27 0.31
C LEU A 105 16.78 6.03 0.64
N PRO A 106 18.11 6.13 0.91
CA PRO A 106 18.92 4.96 1.24
C PRO A 106 18.44 4.19 2.48
N TYR A 107 17.74 4.88 3.39
CA TYR A 107 17.21 4.34 4.64
C TYR A 107 15.72 3.99 4.55
N LEU A 108 15.02 4.47 3.50
CA LEU A 108 13.61 4.18 3.25
C LEU A 108 13.42 2.88 2.47
N VAL A 109 14.32 2.57 1.55
CA VAL A 109 14.26 1.39 0.68
C VAL A 109 14.98 0.21 1.33
N ASP A 110 14.51 -0.21 2.50
CA ASP A 110 14.99 -1.40 3.20
C ASP A 110 13.96 -2.54 3.05
N LEU A 111 13.97 -3.17 1.87
CA LEU A 111 13.05 -4.25 1.53
C LEU A 111 13.31 -5.51 2.35
N GLU A 112 14.56 -5.76 2.72
CA GLU A 112 14.92 -6.91 3.54
C GLU A 112 14.41 -6.74 4.97
N TRP A 113 14.53 -5.54 5.55
CA TRP A 113 13.89 -5.21 6.81
C TRP A 113 12.37 -5.34 6.75
N ALA A 114 11.74 -4.92 5.64
CA ALA A 114 10.29 -5.06 5.48
C ALA A 114 9.81 -6.52 5.51
N ASP A 115 10.59 -7.45 4.94
CA ASP A 115 10.34 -8.90 5.03
C ASP A 115 10.46 -9.42 6.49
N ARG A 116 11.28 -8.78 7.35
CA ARG A 116 11.54 -9.16 8.76
C ARG A 116 10.71 -8.40 9.80
N LEU A 117 9.99 -7.36 9.39
CA LEU A 117 9.21 -6.51 10.29
C LEU A 117 8.16 -7.28 11.13
N PRO A 118 7.44 -8.29 10.60
CA PRO A 118 6.52 -9.09 11.41
C PRO A 118 7.20 -9.77 12.61
N GLU A 119 8.41 -10.30 12.41
CA GLU A 119 9.21 -10.96 13.44
C GLU A 119 9.67 -9.96 14.51
N GLU A 120 10.19 -8.80 14.11
CA GLU A 120 10.59 -7.72 15.04
C GLU A 120 9.43 -7.23 15.91
N MET A 121 8.21 -7.26 15.35
CA MET A 121 7.00 -6.82 16.05
C MET A 121 6.37 -7.91 16.93
N GLY A 122 6.89 -9.15 16.90
CA GLY A 122 6.29 -10.30 17.58
C GLY A 122 4.89 -10.60 17.05
N VAL A 123 4.63 -10.34 15.77
CA VAL A 123 3.32 -10.51 15.13
C VAL A 123 3.31 -11.79 14.31
N ARG A 124 2.23 -12.60 14.43
CA ARG A 124 2.02 -13.73 13.53
C ARG A 124 1.80 -13.23 12.11
N LYS A 125 2.63 -13.65 11.14
CA LYS A 125 2.48 -13.29 9.71
C LYS A 125 1.05 -13.60 9.23
N GLN A 126 0.40 -12.61 8.64
CA GLN A 126 -0.97 -12.71 8.10
C GLN A 126 -0.98 -12.56 6.59
N LYS A 127 -1.94 -13.19 5.92
CA LYS A 127 -2.05 -13.03 4.46
C LYS A 127 -2.47 -11.61 4.12
N LYS A 128 -1.67 -10.97 3.29
CA LYS A 128 -1.87 -9.66 2.69
C LYS A 128 -2.31 -9.84 1.26
N HIS A 129 -3.28 -9.06 0.84
CA HIS A 129 -3.93 -9.16 -0.46
C HIS A 129 -3.46 -7.99 -1.31
N CYS A 130 -2.31 -8.17 -1.96
CA CYS A 130 -1.78 -7.13 -2.80
C CYS A 130 -2.70 -6.91 -4.01
N PHE A 131 -3.03 -5.64 -4.25
CA PHE A 131 -4.03 -5.14 -5.19
C PHE A 131 -5.48 -5.41 -4.78
N ILE A 132 -5.97 -4.65 -3.81
CA ILE A 132 -7.41 -4.37 -3.65
C ILE A 132 -7.83 -3.46 -4.82
N ARG A 133 -8.05 -4.02 -6.02
CA ARG A 133 -9.05 -3.42 -6.92
C ARG A 133 -10.39 -3.71 -6.25
N ILE A 134 -10.97 -2.69 -5.65
CA ILE A 134 -12.20 -2.78 -4.87
C ILE A 134 -13.32 -3.28 -5.79
N ALA A 135 -13.53 -4.59 -5.77
CA ALA A 135 -14.71 -5.24 -6.31
C ALA A 135 -15.31 -6.05 -5.15
N ARG A 136 -16.52 -5.68 -4.75
CA ARG A 136 -17.26 -6.51 -3.80
C ARG A 136 -17.71 -7.77 -4.56
N LYS A 137 -17.42 -8.90 -3.92
CA LYS A 137 -17.64 -10.29 -4.32
C LYS A 137 -16.70 -10.76 -5.44
N GLU A 138 -16.17 -11.96 -5.22
CA GLU A 138 -15.44 -12.84 -6.16
C GLU A 138 -13.95 -12.51 -6.43
N LEU A 139 -13.13 -13.55 -6.25
CA LEU A 139 -11.76 -13.54 -5.72
C LEU A 139 -10.56 -13.47 -6.71
N PRO A 140 -10.62 -13.59 -8.06
CA PRO A 140 -9.41 -14.11 -8.72
C PRO A 140 -8.31 -13.10 -9.07
N GLN A 141 -8.60 -11.79 -9.21
CA GLN A 141 -7.54 -10.78 -9.44
C GLN A 141 -6.79 -10.39 -8.16
N MET A 142 -7.34 -10.66 -6.97
CA MET A 142 -6.73 -10.38 -5.67
C MET A 142 -5.55 -11.31 -5.33
N LEU A 143 -5.36 -12.39 -6.10
CA LEU A 143 -4.48 -13.50 -5.73
C LEU A 143 -3.06 -13.40 -6.30
N GLN A 144 -2.80 -12.62 -7.34
CA GLN A 144 -1.51 -12.69 -8.06
C GLN A 144 -0.31 -12.19 -7.24
N THR A 145 -0.56 -11.35 -6.25
CA THR A 145 0.49 -10.76 -5.41
C THR A 145 0.21 -10.93 -3.91
N ALA A 146 -0.78 -11.75 -3.56
CA ALA A 146 -1.08 -12.08 -2.18
C ALA A 146 0.12 -12.79 -1.53
N HIS A 147 0.43 -12.45 -0.28
CA HIS A 147 1.61 -12.96 0.43
C HIS A 147 1.39 -12.86 1.94
N PHE A 148 2.08 -13.65 2.75
CA PHE A 148 2.04 -13.48 4.20
C PHE A 148 3.05 -12.41 4.63
N GLY A 149 2.63 -11.40 5.40
CA GLY A 149 3.50 -10.27 5.72
C GLY A 149 3.00 -9.36 6.85
N CYS A 150 3.54 -8.14 6.86
CA CYS A 150 3.28 -7.11 7.88
C CYS A 150 1.78 -6.78 7.96
N PRO A 151 1.19 -6.71 9.19
CA PRO A 151 -0.23 -6.45 9.36
C PRO A 151 -0.67 -5.13 8.71
N ALA A 152 0.21 -4.13 8.69
CA ALA A 152 -0.08 -2.79 8.21
C ALA A 152 0.07 -2.60 6.68
N PHE A 153 0.58 -3.59 5.94
CA PHE A 153 0.88 -3.43 4.52
C PHE A 153 -0.33 -2.98 3.69
N ASP A 154 -1.42 -3.75 3.75
CA ASP A 154 -2.64 -3.45 2.99
C ASP A 154 -3.28 -2.13 3.47
N LEU A 155 -3.19 -1.84 4.77
CA LEU A 155 -3.75 -0.63 5.38
C LEU A 155 -3.03 0.63 4.90
N VAL A 156 -1.70 0.66 4.97
CA VAL A 156 -0.92 1.80 4.45
C VAL A 156 -1.21 1.99 2.97
N ARG A 157 -1.22 0.93 2.17
CA ARG A 157 -1.44 1.04 0.73
C ARG A 157 -2.83 1.56 0.39
N VAL A 158 -3.88 1.02 0.99
CA VAL A 158 -5.25 1.42 0.67
C VAL A 158 -5.56 2.84 1.15
N MET A 159 -5.04 3.22 2.32
CA MET A 159 -5.20 4.56 2.88
C MET A 159 -4.45 5.62 2.07
N CYS A 160 -3.21 5.34 1.67
CA CYS A 160 -2.44 6.22 0.78
C CYS A 160 -3.08 6.36 -0.61
N ALA A 161 -3.68 5.28 -1.14
CA ALA A 161 -4.31 5.32 -2.46
C ALA A 161 -5.68 6.02 -2.44
N CYS A 162 -6.52 5.80 -1.42
CA CYS A 162 -7.93 6.16 -1.49
C CYS A 162 -8.34 7.38 -0.67
N LEU A 163 -7.59 7.77 0.38
CA LEU A 163 -7.92 8.94 1.19
C LEU A 163 -7.22 10.19 0.66
N SER A 164 -7.79 11.36 0.97
CA SER A 164 -7.05 12.62 0.88
C SER A 164 -5.85 12.61 1.84
N GLY A 165 -4.89 13.51 1.62
CA GLY A 165 -3.80 13.71 2.58
C GLY A 165 -4.32 14.06 3.96
N LYS A 166 -5.23 15.05 4.01
CA LYS A 166 -5.88 15.51 5.25
C LYS A 166 -6.59 14.38 6.01
N ASP A 167 -7.52 13.66 5.37
CA ASP A 167 -8.32 12.63 6.07
C ASP A 167 -7.42 11.52 6.61
N ARG A 168 -6.37 11.15 5.86
CA ARG A 168 -5.39 10.17 6.33
C ARG A 168 -4.64 10.68 7.55
N GLN A 169 -4.14 11.91 7.52
CA GLN A 169 -3.38 12.50 8.63
C GLN A 169 -4.22 12.65 9.90
N GLU A 170 -5.48 13.06 9.77
CA GLU A 170 -6.37 13.30 10.91
C GLU A 170 -6.99 12.02 11.47
N GLN A 171 -7.23 11.00 10.63
CA GLN A 171 -8.08 9.86 11.02
C GLN A 171 -7.38 8.51 11.04
N TRP A 172 -6.09 8.41 10.70
CA TRP A 172 -5.45 7.10 10.57
C TRP A 172 -5.54 6.25 11.85
N GLU A 173 -5.43 6.84 13.04
CA GLU A 173 -5.55 6.09 14.29
C GLU A 173 -6.94 5.52 14.51
N GLU A 174 -7.99 6.33 14.28
CA GLU A 174 -9.39 5.89 14.39
C GLU A 174 -9.69 4.78 13.37
N LEU A 175 -9.19 4.92 12.14
CA LEU A 175 -9.36 3.91 11.09
C LEU A 175 -8.68 2.58 11.46
N LEU A 176 -7.51 2.61 12.12
CA LEU A 176 -6.88 1.39 12.62
C LEU A 176 -7.65 0.78 13.80
N ASP A 177 -8.26 1.59 14.65
CA ASP A 177 -9.11 1.12 15.76
C ASP A 177 -10.37 0.40 15.22
N GLU A 178 -11.03 1.00 14.22
CA GLU A 178 -12.17 0.41 13.51
C GLU A 178 -11.80 -0.90 12.81
N PHE A 179 -10.70 -0.91 12.06
CA PHE A 179 -10.20 -2.13 11.42
C PHE A 179 -9.94 -3.24 12.44
N TYR A 180 -9.29 -2.92 13.56
CA TYR A 180 -9.01 -3.90 14.61
C TYR A 180 -10.30 -4.42 15.26
N GLY A 181 -11.30 -3.56 15.42
CA GLY A 181 -12.65 -3.93 15.85
C GLY A 181 -13.28 -4.96 14.92
N TYR A 182 -13.28 -4.67 13.61
CA TYR A 182 -13.78 -5.63 12.60
C TYR A 182 -12.99 -6.94 12.63
N LEU A 183 -11.67 -6.89 12.70
CA LEU A 183 -10.86 -8.12 12.76
C LEU A 183 -11.21 -8.95 13.99
N LYS A 184 -11.44 -8.31 15.14
CA LYS A 184 -11.86 -8.99 16.35
C LYS A 184 -13.24 -9.66 16.20
N GLU A 185 -14.19 -9.01 15.55
CA GLU A 185 -15.49 -9.60 15.21
C GLU A 185 -15.31 -10.85 14.34
N GLU A 186 -14.54 -10.74 13.26
CA GLU A 186 -14.33 -11.84 12.28
C GLU A 186 -13.47 -12.99 12.84
N CYS A 187 -12.57 -12.71 13.80
CA CYS A 187 -11.83 -13.74 14.52
C CYS A 187 -12.75 -14.58 15.43
N GLY A 188 -13.80 -13.99 15.99
CA GLY A 188 -14.72 -14.65 16.92
C GLY A 188 -13.98 -15.20 18.15
N ASN A 189 -14.04 -16.52 18.36
CA ASN A 189 -13.37 -17.20 19.46
C ASN A 189 -11.89 -17.54 19.19
N ARG A 190 -11.37 -17.24 18.00
CA ARG A 190 -9.96 -17.49 17.65
C ARG A 190 -9.06 -16.46 18.34
N ASP A 191 -7.84 -16.87 18.63
CA ASP A 191 -6.82 -15.95 19.13
C ASP A 191 -6.54 -14.84 18.12
N MET A 192 -6.44 -13.61 18.62
CA MET A 192 -6.03 -12.49 17.78
C MET A 192 -4.60 -12.70 17.26
N PRO A 193 -4.31 -12.36 15.99
CA PRO A 193 -2.98 -12.51 15.41
C PRO A 193 -1.97 -11.50 15.98
N TYR A 194 -2.45 -10.39 16.52
CA TYR A 194 -1.68 -9.30 17.12
C TYR A 194 -2.59 -8.42 17.99
N THR A 195 -1.97 -7.55 18.78
CA THR A 195 -2.65 -6.50 19.56
C THR A 195 -2.84 -5.22 18.74
N LEU A 196 -3.77 -4.37 19.16
CA LEU A 196 -3.96 -3.04 18.58
C LEU A 196 -2.68 -2.18 18.65
N LYS A 197 -1.92 -2.31 19.75
CA LYS A 197 -0.64 -1.61 19.90
C LYS A 197 0.37 -2.05 18.83
N GLN A 198 0.49 -3.37 18.60
CA GLN A 198 1.33 -3.90 17.54
C GLN A 198 0.88 -3.41 16.16
N LEU A 199 -0.43 -3.40 15.88
CA LEU A 199 -0.96 -2.89 14.62
C LEU A 199 -0.58 -1.43 14.36
N LYS A 200 -0.85 -0.54 15.34
CA LYS A 200 -0.51 0.89 15.22
C LYS A 200 0.99 1.09 15.05
N GLU A 201 1.80 0.35 15.79
CA GLU A 201 3.26 0.45 15.67
C GLU A 201 3.77 -0.09 14.32
N SER A 202 3.23 -1.21 13.84
CA SER A 202 3.53 -1.73 12.50
C SER A 202 3.16 -0.72 11.41
N TYR A 203 2.03 -0.01 11.56
CA TYR A 203 1.65 1.06 10.63
C TYR A 203 2.68 2.18 10.62
N ARG A 204 3.05 2.74 11.79
CA ARG A 204 4.06 3.81 11.88
C ARG A 204 5.42 3.38 11.33
N ARG A 205 5.86 2.16 11.65
CA ARG A 205 7.14 1.61 11.17
C ARG A 205 7.14 1.41 9.67
N PHE A 206 6.08 0.79 9.14
CA PHE A 206 6.00 0.44 7.72
C PHE A 206 5.65 1.62 6.81
N PHE A 207 4.98 2.65 7.33
CA PHE A 207 4.47 3.78 6.53
C PHE A 207 5.49 4.39 5.57
N PRO A 208 6.74 4.69 5.96
CA PRO A 208 7.68 5.37 5.07
C PRO A 208 7.94 4.58 3.78
N LEU A 209 8.14 3.27 3.89
CA LEU A 209 8.30 2.39 2.73
C LEU A 209 6.97 2.22 1.97
N GLY A 210 5.87 1.91 2.68
CA GLY A 210 4.57 1.68 2.05
C GLY A 210 4.03 2.89 1.29
N GLY A 211 4.22 4.10 1.83
CA GLY A 211 3.89 5.36 1.16
C GLY A 211 4.77 5.60 -0.05
N LEU A 212 6.08 5.38 0.09
CA LEU A 212 7.04 5.50 -1.02
C LEU A 212 6.67 4.55 -2.18
N MET A 213 6.18 3.35 -1.89
CA MET A 213 5.74 2.38 -2.89
C MET A 213 4.51 2.84 -3.71
N ILE A 214 3.70 3.76 -3.19
CA ILE A 214 2.56 4.33 -3.95
C ILE A 214 3.04 5.40 -4.93
N MET A 215 4.17 6.07 -4.65
CA MET A 215 4.61 7.22 -5.42
C MET A 215 4.88 6.95 -6.91
N PRO A 216 5.48 5.83 -7.35
CA PRO A 216 5.66 5.55 -8.77
C PRO A 216 4.36 5.49 -9.58
N MET A 217 3.21 5.29 -8.92
CA MET A 217 1.91 5.34 -9.59
C MET A 217 1.53 6.77 -10.00
N ILE A 218 2.08 7.80 -9.35
CA ILE A 218 1.77 9.22 -9.58
C ILE A 218 2.09 9.65 -11.02
N GLY A 219 3.24 9.24 -11.56
CA GLY A 219 3.68 9.63 -12.91
C GLY A 219 2.72 9.20 -14.03
N PRO A 220 2.41 7.90 -14.17
CA PRO A 220 1.44 7.42 -15.15
C PRO A 220 0.05 8.08 -15.03
N LEU A 221 -0.36 8.47 -13.81
CA LEU A 221 -1.64 9.14 -13.60
C LEU A 221 -1.65 10.56 -14.15
N PHE A 222 -0.56 11.33 -13.98
CA PHE A 222 -0.43 12.64 -14.62
C PHE A 222 -0.58 12.53 -16.13
N ASP A 223 0.05 11.52 -16.73
CA ASP A 223 -0.04 11.24 -18.15
C ASP A 223 -1.47 10.95 -18.62
N ILE A 224 -2.24 10.19 -17.83
CA ILE A 224 -3.66 9.90 -18.10
C ILE A 224 -4.52 11.14 -17.95
N ILE A 225 -4.34 11.92 -16.88
CA ILE A 225 -5.10 13.14 -16.60
C ILE A 225 -4.90 14.13 -17.76
N CYS A 226 -3.65 14.41 -18.13
CA CYS A 226 -3.34 15.35 -19.21
C CYS A 226 -3.95 14.97 -20.57
N LYS A 227 -4.20 13.69 -20.83
CA LYS A 227 -4.74 13.18 -22.10
C LYS A 227 -6.28 13.17 -22.17
N SER A 228 -7.00 13.47 -21.08
CA SER A 228 -8.46 13.26 -21.02
C SER A 228 -9.34 14.28 -21.78
N GLY A 229 -8.74 15.34 -22.33
CA GLY A 229 -9.42 16.34 -23.18
C GLY A 229 -10.27 17.40 -22.44
N ASP A 230 -10.77 17.11 -21.24
CA ASP A 230 -11.52 18.05 -20.40
C ASP A 230 -10.58 18.85 -19.49
N LYS A 231 -10.30 20.11 -19.87
CA LYS A 231 -9.34 20.97 -19.15
C LYS A 231 -9.78 21.27 -17.70
N GLU A 232 -11.07 21.45 -17.44
CA GLU A 232 -11.54 21.81 -16.10
C GLU A 232 -11.48 20.60 -15.16
N GLN A 233 -11.94 19.43 -15.62
CA GLN A 233 -11.82 18.20 -14.84
C GLN A 233 -10.35 17.80 -14.63
N ASN A 234 -9.49 18.03 -15.63
CA ASN A 234 -8.06 17.77 -15.49
C ASN A 234 -7.41 18.62 -14.42
N GLN A 235 -7.77 19.91 -14.35
CA GLN A 235 -7.28 20.80 -13.31
C GLN A 235 -7.68 20.32 -11.90
N LYS A 236 -8.95 19.94 -11.70
CA LYS A 236 -9.43 19.40 -10.42
C LYS A 236 -8.72 18.10 -10.03
N ARG A 237 -8.54 17.17 -10.98
CA ARG A 237 -7.80 15.91 -10.74
C ARG A 237 -6.33 16.17 -10.43
N PHE A 238 -5.71 17.15 -11.10
CA PHE A 238 -4.34 17.55 -10.86
C PHE A 238 -4.17 18.08 -9.43
N GLU A 239 -5.08 18.95 -8.97
CA GLU A 239 -5.06 19.49 -7.60
C GLU A 239 -5.18 18.37 -6.55
N VAL A 240 -6.06 17.39 -6.76
CA VAL A 240 -6.20 16.23 -5.87
C VAL A 240 -4.92 15.40 -5.82
N VAL A 241 -4.30 15.11 -6.98
CA VAL A 241 -3.04 14.35 -7.02
C VAL A 241 -1.91 15.14 -6.36
N MET A 242 -1.84 16.45 -6.57
CA MET A 242 -0.82 17.30 -5.98
C MET A 242 -0.95 17.38 -4.46
N GLU A 243 -2.16 17.59 -3.92
CA GLU A 243 -2.42 17.55 -2.48
C GLU A 243 -1.96 16.22 -1.89
N LYS A 244 -2.41 15.11 -2.50
CA LYS A 244 -2.06 13.77 -2.05
C LYS A 244 -0.55 13.53 -2.07
N THR A 245 0.14 13.98 -3.12
CA THR A 245 1.60 13.85 -3.26
C THR A 245 2.32 14.61 -2.16
N VAL A 246 1.93 15.87 -1.91
CA VAL A 246 2.57 16.71 -0.88
C VAL A 246 2.37 16.13 0.51
N CYS A 247 1.14 15.76 0.87
CA CYS A 247 0.86 15.16 2.17
C CYS A 247 1.53 13.79 2.33
N LEU A 248 1.62 12.99 1.27
CA LEU A 248 2.30 11.70 1.33
C LEU A 248 3.81 11.87 1.59
N LEU A 249 4.45 12.88 0.99
CA LEU A 249 5.84 13.23 1.30
C LEU A 249 6.00 13.64 2.76
N ASP A 250 5.08 14.44 3.29
CA ASP A 250 5.11 14.84 4.71
C ASP A 250 4.97 13.65 5.65
N ASP A 251 4.04 12.73 5.37
CA ASP A 251 3.84 11.54 6.17
C ASP A 251 5.07 10.61 6.13
N ILE A 252 5.65 10.39 4.94
CA ILE A 252 6.85 9.57 4.76
C ILE A 252 7.99 10.14 5.61
N LEU A 253 8.26 11.43 5.51
CA LEU A 253 9.34 12.09 6.23
C LEU A 253 9.08 12.11 7.74
N TYR A 254 7.84 12.38 8.16
CA TYR A 254 7.44 12.37 9.56
C TYR A 254 7.68 11.00 10.20
N PHE A 255 7.11 9.93 9.62
CA PHE A 255 7.26 8.59 10.17
C PHE A 255 8.70 8.08 10.04
N HIS A 256 9.42 8.43 8.97
CA HIS A 256 10.84 8.10 8.85
C HIS A 256 11.66 8.69 10.00
N ASN A 257 11.54 10.00 10.25
CA ASN A 257 12.27 10.67 11.32
C ASN A 257 11.92 10.08 12.69
N ARG A 258 10.63 9.88 12.97
CA ARG A 258 10.16 9.23 14.19
C ARG A 258 10.79 7.85 14.38
N ASN A 259 10.82 7.03 13.32
CA ASN A 259 11.35 5.68 13.39
C ASN A 259 12.88 5.68 13.59
N MET A 260 13.59 6.62 12.97
CA MET A 260 15.04 6.79 13.17
C MET A 260 15.37 7.25 14.59
N GLU A 261 14.59 8.16 15.16
CA GLU A 261 14.75 8.58 16.56
C GLU A 261 14.52 7.43 17.54
N GLN A 262 13.49 6.61 17.30
CA GLN A 262 13.23 5.45 18.12
C GLN A 262 14.38 4.43 18.06
N LYS A 263 14.88 4.10 16.86
CA LYS A 263 16.03 3.20 16.69
C LYS A 263 17.26 3.71 17.44
N ARG A 264 17.49 5.03 17.48
CA ARG A 264 18.61 5.61 18.24
C ARG A 264 18.47 5.41 19.75
N ARG A 265 17.25 5.56 20.29
CA ARG A 265 16.97 5.36 21.71
C ARG A 265 17.18 3.90 22.13
N GLU A 266 16.72 2.97 21.30
CA GLU A 266 16.89 1.52 21.52
C GLU A 266 18.37 1.06 21.52
N ILE A 267 19.29 1.85 20.96
CA ILE A 267 20.74 1.57 20.97
C ILE A 267 21.45 2.16 22.20
N THR A 268 20.87 3.19 22.82
CA THR A 268 21.46 3.90 23.96
C THR A 268 21.00 3.37 25.32
N ASP A 269 19.97 2.54 25.36
CA ASP A 269 19.43 1.85 26.54
C ASP A 269 19.99 0.42 26.65
#